data_AF-A0A1B6H7D0-F1
#
_entry.id   AF-A0A1B6H7D0-F1
#
_cell.length_a   1.000
_cell.length_b   1.000
_cell.length_c   1.000
_cell.angle_alpha   90.00
_cell.angle_beta   90.00
_cell.angle_gamma   90.00
#
_symmetry.space_group_name_H-M   'P 1'
#
loop_
_entity.id
_entity.type
_entity.pdbx_description
1 polymer ?
#
loop_
_entity_poly.entity_id
_entity_poly.type
_entity_poly.pdbx_seq_one_letter_code
_entity_poly.pdbx_strand_id
1 'polypeptide(L)'
;GPNSCWHPACFVCSVCQELLVDLIYFYREGKLYCGRHHAETLKPRCSACDEIILADECTEAEGRAWHMKHFACLECDQQLGGQRYIMRDGRPYCLTCFDAMFAEYCDSCGEPIK
;
A
#
# COMPACT_ATOMS: atom_id res chain seq x y z
N GLY A 1 18.58 -12.92 19.70
CA GLY A 1 19.53 -12.02 20.39
C GLY A 1 20.89 -12.69 20.49
N PRO A 2 21.88 -12.09 21.18
CA PRO A 2 23.26 -12.60 21.19
C PRO A 2 23.45 -14.00 21.81
N ASN A 3 22.43 -14.57 22.45
CA ASN A 3 22.44 -15.93 23.03
C ASN A 3 21.34 -16.85 22.47
N SER A 4 20.80 -16.55 21.28
CA SER A 4 19.74 -17.35 20.67
C SER A 4 20.27 -18.13 19.48
N CYS A 5 20.04 -19.44 19.46
CA CYS A 5 20.34 -20.31 18.34
C CYS A 5 19.02 -20.77 17.69
N TRP A 6 18.98 -20.80 16.36
CA TRP A 6 17.80 -21.25 15.61
C TRP A 6 18.22 -22.32 14.60
N HIS A 7 17.35 -23.30 14.37
CA HIS A 7 17.47 -24.12 13.18
C HIS A 7 17.37 -23.23 11.93
N PRO A 8 18.08 -23.53 10.84
CA PRO A 8 18.00 -22.74 9.61
C PRO A 8 16.55 -22.52 9.14
N ALA A 9 15.71 -23.55 9.21
CA ALA A 9 14.30 -23.47 8.84
C ALA A 9 13.41 -22.66 9.81
N CYS A 10 13.86 -22.45 11.05
CA CYS A 10 13.14 -21.65 12.05
C CYS A 10 13.59 -20.18 12.05
N PHE A 11 14.67 -19.85 11.34
CA PHE A 11 15.21 -18.50 11.26
C PHE A 11 14.50 -17.71 10.16
N VAL A 12 13.25 -17.38 10.44
CA VAL A 12 12.33 -16.75 9.48
C VAL A 12 11.75 -15.44 10.01
N CYS A 13 11.33 -14.56 9.10
CA CYS A 13 10.58 -13.37 9.48
C CYS A 13 9.21 -13.76 10.07
N SER A 14 8.87 -13.19 11.22
CA SER A 14 7.60 -13.42 11.91
C SER A 14 6.37 -12.89 11.16
N VAL A 15 6.56 -12.13 10.07
CA VAL A 15 5.46 -11.59 9.25
C VAL A 15 5.34 -12.36 7.93
N CYS A 16 6.39 -12.40 7.10
CA CYS A 16 6.33 -13.07 5.79
C CYS A 16 6.90 -14.49 5.73
N GLN A 17 7.44 -15.01 6.83
CA GLN A 17 8.08 -16.34 6.88
C GLN A 17 9.31 -16.51 5.96
N GLU A 18 9.86 -15.41 5.42
CA GLU A 18 11.10 -15.45 4.63
C GLU A 18 12.27 -15.93 5.47
N LEU A 19 13.09 -16.83 4.91
CA LEU A 19 14.33 -17.28 5.53
C LEU A 19 15.31 -16.11 5.61
N LEU A 20 15.77 -15.83 6.83
CA LEU A 20 16.65 -14.69 7.12
C LEU A 20 18.13 -15.07 7.04
N VAL A 21 18.44 -16.30 6.63
CA VAL A 21 19.82 -16.76 6.43
C VAL A 21 20.45 -15.86 5.36
N ASP A 22 21.62 -15.31 5.67
CA ASP A 22 22.36 -14.35 4.84
C ASP A 22 21.69 -12.98 4.61
N LEU A 23 20.55 -12.70 5.27
CA LEU A 23 19.85 -11.40 5.18
C LEU A 23 20.10 -10.54 6.43
N ILE A 24 19.95 -9.22 6.26
CA ILE A 24 19.86 -8.29 7.38
C ILE A 24 18.54 -8.56 8.12
N TYR A 25 18.63 -8.83 9.42
CA TYR A 25 17.49 -9.11 10.27
C TYR A 25 17.47 -8.21 11.51
N PHE A 26 16.28 -8.09 12.10
CA PHE A 26 16.04 -7.33 13.32
C PHE A 26 15.34 -8.20 14.34
N TYR A 27 15.87 -8.24 15.57
CA TYR A 27 15.29 -8.98 16.68
C TYR A 27 14.71 -8.01 17.72
N ARG A 28 13.39 -8.00 17.90
CA ARG A 28 12.71 -7.16 18.88
C ARG A 28 11.61 -7.95 19.59
N GLU A 29 11.58 -7.85 20.92
CA GLU A 29 10.52 -8.46 21.76
C GLU A 29 10.30 -9.97 21.50
N GLY A 30 11.38 -10.72 21.25
CA GLY A 30 11.29 -12.15 20.98
C GLY A 30 10.94 -12.52 19.52
N LYS A 31 10.69 -11.54 18.65
CA LYS A 31 10.32 -11.76 17.25
C LYS A 31 11.44 -11.35 16.29
N LEU A 32 11.51 -12.06 15.17
CA LEU A 32 12.48 -11.83 14.10
C LEU A 32 11.79 -11.15 12.92
N TYR A 33 12.40 -10.11 12.37
CA TYR A 33 11.86 -9.37 11.25
C TYR A 33 12.91 -9.23 10.15
N CYS A 34 12.51 -9.39 8.89
CA CYS A 34 13.34 -8.94 7.76
C CYS A 34 13.38 -7.41 7.75
N GLY A 35 14.33 -6.84 6.99
CA GLY A 35 14.47 -5.38 6.90
C GLY A 35 13.20 -4.65 6.48
N ARG A 36 12.40 -5.24 5.57
CA ARG A 36 11.11 -4.71 5.12
C ARG A 36 10.12 -4.57 6.27
N HIS A 37 9.78 -5.68 6.94
CA HIS A 37 8.76 -5.67 8.00
C HIS A 37 9.23 -4.95 9.26
N HIS A 38 10.53 -4.92 9.54
CA HIS A 38 11.05 -4.07 10.61
C HIS A 38 10.83 -2.58 10.29
N ALA A 39 11.13 -2.14 9.06
CA ALA A 39 10.94 -0.75 8.67
C ALA A 39 9.46 -0.32 8.75
N GLU A 40 8.53 -1.21 8.42
CA GLU A 40 7.08 -0.99 8.54
C GLU A 40 6.59 -0.79 9.98
N THR A 41 7.34 -1.26 10.99
CA THR A 41 7.03 -0.94 12.40
C THR A 41 7.40 0.48 12.80
N LEU A 42 8.18 1.18 11.97
CA LEU A 42 8.70 2.54 12.25
C LEU A 42 7.98 3.60 11.43
N LYS A 43 7.76 3.34 10.14
CA LYS A 43 7.14 4.26 9.19
C LYS A 43 6.25 3.48 8.21
N PRO A 44 5.14 4.06 7.74
CA PRO A 44 4.24 3.38 6.82
C PRO A 44 4.88 3.15 5.45
N ARG A 45 4.46 2.09 4.73
CA ARG A 45 4.86 1.79 3.36
C ARG A 45 3.77 2.22 2.38
N CYS A 46 4.17 2.86 1.28
CA CYS A 46 3.25 3.29 0.24
C CYS A 46 2.74 2.11 -0.60
N SER A 47 1.41 1.94 -0.67
CA SER A 47 0.78 0.86 -1.45
C SER A 47 0.96 1.00 -2.97
N ALA A 48 1.40 2.14 -3.49
CA ALA A 48 1.63 2.33 -4.93
C ALA A 48 3.04 1.95 -5.37
N CYS A 49 4.06 2.40 -4.64
CA CYS A 49 5.47 2.25 -5.04
C CYS A 49 6.25 1.23 -4.21
N ASP A 50 5.64 0.65 -3.17
CA ASP A 50 6.31 -0.29 -2.25
C ASP A 50 7.54 0.33 -1.56
N GLU A 51 7.55 1.64 -1.30
CA GLU A 51 8.62 2.32 -0.55
C GLU A 51 8.13 2.86 0.80
N ILE A 52 9.05 3.02 1.76
CA ILE A 52 8.75 3.62 3.06
C ILE A 52 8.49 5.11 2.89
N ILE A 53 7.39 5.59 3.48
CA ILE A 53 7.01 6.99 3.48
C ILE A 53 7.79 7.67 4.60
N LEU A 54 8.90 8.31 4.23
CA LEU A 54 9.75 9.04 5.17
C LEU A 54 9.19 10.41 5.55
N ALA A 55 8.30 10.96 4.70
CA ALA A 55 7.61 12.22 4.95
C ALA A 55 6.79 12.15 6.26
N ASP A 56 6.58 13.30 6.89
CA ASP A 56 5.73 13.43 8.08
C ASP A 56 4.24 13.30 7.73
N GLU A 57 3.87 13.65 6.51
CA GLU A 57 2.51 13.59 6.01
C GLU A 57 2.33 12.47 4.97
N CYS A 58 1.27 11.68 5.14
CA CYS A 58 0.84 10.66 4.17
C CYS A 58 -0.68 10.60 4.09
N THR A 59 -1.22 10.00 3.02
CA THR A 59 -2.66 9.73 2.91
C THR A 59 -2.94 8.28 3.29
N GLU A 60 -3.92 8.08 4.17
CA GLU A 60 -4.47 6.77 4.49
C GLU A 60 -5.80 6.56 3.77
N ALA A 61 -5.93 5.44 3.06
CA ALA A 61 -7.08 5.08 2.24
C ALA A 61 -7.20 3.55 2.19
N GLU A 62 -8.41 3.01 2.38
CA GLU A 62 -8.68 1.56 2.39
C GLU A 62 -7.79 0.77 3.37
N GLY A 63 -7.44 1.35 4.52
CA GLY A 63 -6.53 0.75 5.49
C GLY A 63 -5.07 0.65 5.02
N ARG A 64 -4.69 1.38 3.96
CA ARG A 64 -3.35 1.43 3.39
C ARG A 64 -2.81 2.85 3.41
N ALA A 65 -1.49 2.98 3.50
CA ALA A 65 -0.82 4.26 3.43
C ALA A 65 -0.27 4.55 2.04
N TRP A 66 -0.21 5.83 1.68
CA TRP A 66 0.20 6.31 0.37
C TRP A 66 1.00 7.60 0.51
N HIS A 67 2.04 7.76 -0.33
CA HIS A 67 2.60 9.08 -0.56
C HIS A 67 1.51 10.01 -1.09
N MET A 68 1.51 11.28 -0.66
CA MET A 68 0.54 12.30 -1.13
C MET A 68 0.47 12.41 -2.66
N LYS A 69 1.60 12.18 -3.35
CA LYS A 69 1.67 12.20 -4.81
C LYS A 69 1.19 10.91 -5.48
N HIS A 70 1.25 9.78 -4.77
CA HIS A 70 0.86 8.48 -5.32
C HIS A 70 -0.61 8.14 -5.07
N PHE A 71 -1.26 8.85 -4.14
CA PHE A 71 -2.71 8.76 -4.00
C PHE A 71 -3.38 9.72 -4.98
N ALA A 72 -3.38 9.33 -6.26
CA ALA A 72 -3.87 10.13 -7.36
C ALA A 72 -4.74 9.29 -8.30
N CYS A 73 -5.68 9.94 -9.00
CA CYS A 73 -6.55 9.30 -9.97
C CYS A 73 -5.71 8.64 -11.07
N LEU A 74 -5.98 7.38 -11.38
CA LEU A 74 -5.23 6.66 -12.42
C LEU A 74 -5.30 7.32 -13.81
N GLU A 75 -6.45 7.92 -14.15
CA GLU A 75 -6.66 8.50 -15.48
C GLU A 75 -6.14 9.92 -15.67
N CYS A 76 -6.21 10.75 -14.62
CA CYS A 76 -5.91 12.19 -14.74
C CYS A 76 -4.81 12.68 -13.79
N ASP A 77 -4.21 11.77 -13.01
CA ASP A 77 -3.17 12.06 -12.02
C ASP A 77 -3.55 13.10 -10.95
N GLN A 78 -4.84 13.45 -10.85
CA GLN A 78 -5.32 14.38 -9.83
C GLN A 78 -5.14 13.75 -8.44
N GLN A 79 -4.49 14.47 -7.53
CA GLN A 79 -4.34 14.04 -6.14
C GLN A 79 -5.71 13.90 -5.46
N LEU A 80 -5.92 12.78 -4.79
CA LEU A 80 -7.21 12.40 -4.19
C LEU A 80 -7.24 12.55 -2.67
N GLY A 81 -6.14 13.03 -2.06
CA GLY A 81 -6.06 13.28 -0.62
C GLY A 81 -7.15 14.26 -0.17
N GLY A 82 -8.03 13.83 0.74
CA GLY A 82 -9.17 14.61 1.21
C GLY A 82 -10.32 14.80 0.21
N GLN A 83 -10.27 14.15 -0.95
CA GLN A 83 -11.32 14.20 -1.98
C GLN A 83 -12.15 12.91 -1.97
N ARG A 84 -13.34 12.96 -2.59
CA ARG A 84 -14.12 11.74 -2.86
C ARG A 84 -13.48 10.98 -4.02
N TYR A 85 -13.33 9.67 -3.84
CA TYR A 85 -12.76 8.77 -4.85
C TYR A 85 -13.49 7.43 -4.83
N ILE A 86 -13.26 6.62 -5.86
CA ILE A 86 -13.68 5.22 -5.94
C ILE A 86 -12.45 4.35 -6.14
N MET A 87 -12.35 3.26 -5.39
CA MET A 87 -11.31 2.25 -5.57
C MET A 87 -11.82 1.12 -6.47
N ARG A 88 -11.09 0.84 -7.54
CA ARG A 88 -11.37 -0.27 -8.46
C ARG A 88 -10.09 -1.00 -8.77
N ASP A 89 -10.08 -2.32 -8.56
CA ASP A 89 -8.91 -3.19 -8.78
C ASP A 89 -7.63 -2.70 -8.05
N GLY A 90 -7.81 -2.10 -6.86
CA GLY A 90 -6.72 -1.54 -6.06
C GLY A 90 -6.16 -0.21 -6.58
N ARG A 91 -6.81 0.42 -7.56
CA ARG A 91 -6.43 1.72 -8.12
C ARG A 91 -7.51 2.78 -7.83
N PRO A 92 -7.13 3.97 -7.35
CA PRO A 92 -8.08 5.02 -7.04
C PRO A 92 -8.44 5.86 -8.28
N TYR A 93 -9.71 6.23 -8.40
CA TYR A 93 -10.25 7.07 -9.46
C TYR A 93 -11.01 8.25 -8.85
N CYS A 94 -10.88 9.44 -9.44
CA CYS A 94 -11.80 10.53 -9.12
C CYS A 94 -13.20 10.19 -9.64
N LEU A 95 -14.24 10.78 -9.04
CA LEU A 95 -15.63 10.51 -9.45
C LEU A 95 -15.86 10.82 -10.93
N THR A 96 -15.29 11.92 -11.43
CA THR A 96 -15.45 12.35 -12.83
C THR A 96 -14.88 11.33 -13.82
N CYS A 97 -13.65 10.84 -13.59
CA CYS A 97 -13.04 9.83 -14.45
C CYS A 97 -13.74 8.48 -14.31
N PHE A 98 -14.18 8.13 -13.09
CA PHE A 98 -14.92 6.89 -12.88
C PHE A 98 -16.26 6.91 -13.65
N ASP A 99 -17.06 7.97 -13.50
CA ASP A 99 -18.30 8.13 -14.26
C ASP A 99 -18.03 8.14 -15.77
N ALA A 100 -17.01 8.87 -16.25
CA ALA A 100 -16.72 8.93 -17.70
C ALA A 100 -16.29 7.58 -18.30
N MET A 101 -15.59 6.74 -17.55
CA MET A 101 -15.11 5.44 -18.03
C MET A 101 -16.13 4.32 -17.88
N PHE A 102 -16.97 4.39 -16.84
CA PHE A 102 -17.80 3.27 -16.41
C PHE A 102 -19.30 3.58 -16.40
N ALA A 103 -19.72 4.80 -16.71
CA ALA A 103 -21.12 5.05 -17.03
C ALA A 103 -21.46 4.30 -18.32
N GLU A 104 -22.47 3.45 -18.25
CA GLU A 104 -23.16 2.98 -19.45
C GLU A 104 -23.99 4.16 -19.96
N TYR A 105 -23.98 4.43 -21.25
CA TYR A 105 -24.79 5.51 -21.84
C TYR A 105 -25.99 4.91 -22.54
N CYS A 106 -27.15 5.54 -22.41
CA CYS A 106 -28.36 5.08 -23.07
C CYS A 106 -28.23 5.25 -24.59
N ASP A 107 -28.29 4.17 -25.35
CA ASP A 107 -28.22 4.22 -26.83
C ASP A 107 -29.33 5.05 -27.48
N SER A 108 -30.42 5.31 -26.76
CA SER A 108 -31.56 6.09 -27.26
C SER A 108 -31.48 7.60 -26.98
N CYS A 109 -30.89 8.02 -25.84
CA CYS A 109 -30.81 9.45 -25.48
C CYS A 109 -29.40 10.00 -25.26
N GLY A 110 -28.38 9.13 -25.20
CA GLY A 110 -26.98 9.51 -24.97
C GLY A 110 -26.66 9.95 -23.54
N GLU A 111 -27.61 9.89 -22.60
CA GLU A 111 -27.37 10.22 -21.20
C GLU A 111 -26.80 9.02 -20.42
N PRO A 112 -25.98 9.25 -19.37
CA PRO A 112 -25.47 8.19 -18.51
C PRO A 112 -26.62 7.46 -17.78
N ILE A 113 -26.64 6.14 -17.91
CA ILE A 113 -27.50 5.20 -17.21
C ILE A 113 -26.98 5.10 -15.77
N LYS A 114 -27.82 5.50 -14.81
CA LYS A 114 -27.54 5.44 -13.37
C LYS A 114 -28.32 4.31 -12.70
#